data_AF-A0A7Y0HWK9-F1
#
_entry.id   AF-A0A7Y0HWK9-F1
#
_cell.length_a   1.000
_cell.length_b   1.000
_cell.length_c   1.000
_cell.angle_alpha   90.00
_cell.angle_beta   90.00
_cell.angle_gamma   90.00
#
_symmetry.space_group_name_H-M   'P 1'
#
loop_
_entity.id
_entity.type
_entity.pdbx_description
1 polymer ?
#
loop_
_entity_poly.entity_id
_entity_poly.type
_entity_poly.pdbx_seq_one_letter_code
_entity_poly.pdbx_strand_id
1 'polypeptide(L)' 'MTSERKKEMARHWSERGTDIGTISRLLGLSEDEVKAIIANPPQPEPAKPAKGYGPEFIEPLFK' A
#
# COMPACT_ATOMS: atom_id res chain seq x y z
N MET A 1 -14.63 -4.41 10.06
CA MET A 1 -13.90 -3.53 9.13
C MET A 1 -12.50 -4.08 8.92
N THR A 2 -12.19 -4.60 7.73
CA THR A 2 -10.83 -5.04 7.35
C THR A 2 -9.90 -3.83 7.29
N SER A 3 -8.83 -3.85 8.07
CA SER A 3 -7.81 -2.79 8.08
C SER A 3 -7.21 -2.61 6.68
N GLU A 4 -7.07 -1.37 6.21
CA GLU A 4 -6.46 -1.02 4.92
C GLU A 4 -5.12 -1.74 4.68
N ARG A 5 -4.32 -1.88 5.74
CA ARG A 5 -3.04 -2.62 5.72
C ARG A 5 -3.16 -4.09 5.29
N LYS A 6 -4.25 -4.77 5.66
CA LYS A 6 -4.50 -6.17 5.23
C LYS A 6 -4.86 -6.23 3.75
N LYS A 7 -5.58 -5.23 3.23
CA LYS A 7 -5.92 -5.15 1.81
C LYS A 7 -4.68 -4.95 0.95
N GLU A 8 -3.81 -4.04 1.37
CA GLU A 8 -2.51 -3.79 0.73
C GLU A 8 -1.63 -5.05 0.71
N MET A 9 -1.54 -5.77 1.84
CA MET A 9 -0.80 -7.03 1.92
C MET A 9 -1.37 -8.13 1.02
N ALA A 10 -2.70 -8.31 1.02
CA ALA A 10 -3.37 -9.28 0.17
C ALA A 10 -3.06 -9.03 -1.32
N ARG A 11 -3.07 -7.76 -1.73
CA ARG A 11 -2.72 -7.35 -3.08
C ARG A 11 -1.25 -7.64 -3.41
N HIS A 12 -0.32 -7.21 -2.56
CA HIS A 12 1.11 -7.44 -2.79
C HIS A 12 1.48 -8.91 -2.92
N TRP A 13 0.80 -9.79 -2.18
CA TRP A 13 1.05 -11.22 -2.26
C TRP A 13 0.40 -11.85 -3.49
N SER A 14 -0.79 -11.39 -3.89
CA SER A 14 -1.43 -11.77 -5.15
C SER A 14 -0.59 -11.36 -6.37
N GLU A 15 -0.05 -10.13 -6.39
CA GLU A 15 0.86 -9.64 -7.44
C GLU A 15 2.15 -10.49 -7.54
N ARG A 16 2.57 -11.12 -6.45
CA ARG A 16 3.70 -12.07 -6.41
C ARG A 16 3.34 -13.49 -6.82
N GLY A 17 2.07 -13.76 -7.16
CA GLY A 17 1.57 -15.09 -7.54
C GLY A 17 1.22 -15.99 -6.36
N THR A 18 1.01 -15.42 -5.16
CA THR A 18 0.56 -16.20 -3.99
C THR A 18 -0.91 -16.58 -4.15
N ASP A 19 -1.23 -17.84 -3.86
CA ASP A 19 -2.60 -18.35 -3.94
C ASP A 19 -3.55 -17.67 -2.94
N ILE A 20 -4.81 -17.49 -3.34
CA ILE A 20 -5.87 -16.84 -2.58
C ILE A 20 -6.13 -17.56 -1.24
N GLY A 21 -6.11 -18.90 -1.22
CA GLY A 21 -6.31 -19.68 0.00
C GLY A 21 -5.17 -19.49 1.01
N THR A 22 -3.94 -19.32 0.51
CA THR A 22 -2.77 -18.99 1.35
C THR A 22 -2.90 -17.59 1.95
N ILE A 23 -3.28 -16.60 1.14
CA ILE A 23 -3.50 -15.21 1.58
C ILE A 23 -4.64 -15.15 2.62
N SER A 24 -5.74 -15.88 2.37
CA SER A 24 -6.88 -16.00 3.27
C SER A 24 -6.45 -16.52 4.65
N ARG A 25 -5.69 -17.62 4.71
CA ARG A 25 -5.18 -18.19 5.97
C ARG A 25 -4.26 -17.23 6.72
N LEU A 26 -3.36 -16.55 6.01
CA LEU A 26 -2.35 -15.70 6.62
C LEU A 26 -2.93 -14.38 7.15
N LEU A 27 -3.95 -13.82 6.48
CA LEU A 27 -4.59 -12.57 6.89
C LEU A 27 -5.85 -12.78 7.76
N GLY A 28 -6.31 -14.03 7.87
CA GLY A 28 -7.56 -14.40 8.54
C GLY A 28 -8.78 -13.79 7.84
N LEU A 29 -8.75 -13.74 6.52
CA LEU A 29 -9.82 -13.18 5.67
C LEU A 29 -10.56 -14.32 4.98
N SER A 30 -11.83 -14.10 4.64
CA SER A 30 -12.55 -15.02 3.76
C SER A 30 -11.98 -14.98 2.34
N GLU A 31 -12.06 -16.08 1.60
CA GLU A 31 -11.62 -16.11 0.20
C GLU A 31 -12.38 -15.10 -0.66
N ASP A 32 -13.66 -14.87 -0.38
CA ASP A 32 -14.47 -13.87 -1.04
C ASP A 32 -13.99 -12.44 -0.76
N GLU A 33 -13.58 -12.13 0.48
CA GLU A 33 -12.95 -10.84 0.79
C GLU A 33 -11.62 -10.66 0.06
N VAL A 34 -10.78 -11.68 0.00
CA VAL A 34 -9.52 -11.61 -0.74
C VAL A 34 -9.77 -11.40 -2.24
N LYS A 35 -10.74 -12.11 -2.83
CA LYS A 35 -11.17 -11.87 -4.21
C LYS A 35 -11.70 -10.46 -4.42
N ALA A 36 -12.52 -9.94 -3.50
CA ALA A 36 -13.04 -8.59 -3.57
C ALA A 36 -11.94 -7.52 -3.51
N ILE A 37 -10.90 -7.74 -2.68
CA ILE A 37 -9.74 -6.85 -2.57
C ILE A 37 -8.89 -6.87 -3.85
N ILE A 38 -8.70 -8.05 -4.45
CA ILE A 38 -7.95 -8.19 -5.71
C ILE A 38 -8.73 -7.61 -6.89
N ALA A 39 -10.04 -7.85 -6.94
CA ALA A 39 -10.91 -7.41 -8.03
C ALA A 39 -11.20 -5.90 -7.98
N ASN A 40 -11.21 -5.31 -6.79
CA ASN A 40 -11.51 -3.90 -6.60
C ASN A 40 -10.36 -3.23 -5.83
N PRO A 41 -9.24 -2.92 -6.51
CA PRO A 41 -8.10 -2.30 -5.87
C PRO A 41 -8.53 -0.93 -5.31
N PRO A 42 -8.32 -0.65 -4.01
CA PRO A 42 -8.49 0.70 -3.52
C PRO A 42 -7.58 1.61 -4.35
N GLN A 43 -8.15 2.66 -4.94
CA GLN A 43 -7.36 3.70 -5.59
C GLN A 43 -6.31 4.14 -4.58
N PRO A 44 -5.00 4.06 -4.90
CA PRO A 44 -4.00 4.60 -4.01
C PRO A 44 -4.38 6.06 -3.79
N GLU A 45 -4.67 6.44 -2.54
CA GLU A 45 -4.77 7.86 -2.22
C GLU A 45 -3.44 8.46 -2.69
N PRO A 46 -3.46 9.52 -3.51
CA PRO A 46 -2.24 10.11 -4.03
C PRO A 46 -1.34 10.40 -2.84
N ALA A 47 -0.15 9.77 -2.85
CA ALA A 47 0.84 9.93 -1.80
C ALA A 47 0.96 11.43 -1.51
N LYS A 48 0.47 11.85 -0.33
CA LYS A 48 0.60 13.25 0.08
C LYS A 48 2.09 13.56 -0.01
N PRO A 49 2.52 14.54 -0.83
CA PRO A 49 3.93 14.84 -0.97
C PRO A 49 4.48 15.09 0.43
N ALA A 50 5.48 14.32 0.82
CA ALA A 50 6.16 14.49 2.09
C ALA A 50 6.57 15.97 2.17
N LYS A 51 5.98 16.70 3.12
CA LYS A 51 6.30 18.12 3.38
C LYS A 51 7.82 18.24 3.44
N GLY A 52 8.36 19.10 2.58
CA GLY A 52 9.78 19.25 2.29
C GLY A 52 10.64 19.23 3.54
N TYR A 53 11.36 18.11 3.72
CA TYR A 53 12.41 18.01 4.72
C TYR A 53 13.74 18.29 4.03
N GLY A 54 14.24 19.51 4.23
CA GLY A 54 15.57 19.95 3.85
C GLY A 54 15.80 21.36 4.36
N PRO A 55 16.95 21.68 4.99
CA PRO A 55 17.29 23.07 5.27
C PRO A 55 17.39 23.84 3.95
N GLU A 56 16.94 25.10 3.95
CA GLU A 56 17.11 25.96 2.78
C GLU A 56 18.59 26.07 2.43
N PHE A 57 18.94 25.72 1.19
CA PHE A 57 20.29 25.86 0.69
C PHE A 57 20.60 27.35 0.58
N ILE A 58 21.43 27.88 1.48
CA ILE A 58 21.91 29.26 1.42
C ILE A 58 23.08 29.31 0.45
N GLU A 59 22.88 29.92 -0.72
CA GLU A 59 23.98 30.22 -1.65
C GLU A 59 24.92 31.27 -1.04
N PRO A 60 26.25 31.06 -1.06
CA PRO A 60 27.17 32.07 -0.58
C PRO A 60 27.22 33.26 -1.56
N LEU A 61 26.83 34.43 -1.07
CA LEU A 61 27.04 35.71 -1.76
C LEU A 61 28.54 36.04 -1.74
N PHE A 62 29.28 35.56 -2.74
CA PHE A 62 30.61 36.09 -3.03
C PHE A 62 30.45 37.48 -3.65
N LYS A 63 31.05 38.50 -3.01
CA LYS A 63 31.26 39.84 -3.57
C LYS A 63 32.73 40.22 -3.43
#